data_AF-A0A9E6JQ35-F1
#
_entry.id   AF-A0A9E6JQ35-F1
#
_cell.length_a   1.000
_cell.length_b   1.000
_cell.length_c   1.000
_cell.angle_alpha   90.00
_cell.angle_beta   90.00
_cell.angle_gamma   90.00
#
_symmetry.space_group_name_H-M   'P 1'
#
loop_
_entity.id
_entity.type
_entity.pdbx_description
1 polymer ?
#
loop_
_entity_poly.entity_id
_entity_poly.type
_entity_poly.pdbx_seq_one_letter_code
_entity_poly.pdbx_strand_id
1 'polypeptide(L)'
;PGWDRSSYGKGTGGSSIGGNGGGKTEGDKNGTNGAINTGSGGGGSGHGTSPGIAGSGGSGIVIISYPTSYGTSTGGSQTASGSNTIVTFTSSGTWAPSW
;
A
#
# COMPACT_ATOMS: atom_id res chain seq x y z
N PRO A 1 11.17 12.97 37.31
CA PRO A 1 10.00 12.51 36.52
C PRO A 1 10.47 11.64 35.35
N GLY A 2 10.43 10.32 35.53
CA GLY A 2 10.73 9.36 34.46
C GLY A 2 9.56 9.31 33.50
N TRP A 3 9.80 9.57 32.22
CA TRP A 3 8.84 9.25 31.18
C TRP A 3 8.71 7.72 31.17
N ASP A 4 7.64 7.21 31.77
CA ASP A 4 7.32 5.80 31.70
C ASP A 4 7.02 5.44 30.23
N ARG A 5 8.05 4.98 29.53
CA ARG A 5 7.92 4.48 28.16
C ARG A 5 7.24 3.11 28.10
N SER A 6 6.79 2.55 29.23
CA SER A 6 6.02 1.31 29.25
C SER A 6 4.64 1.45 28.61
N SER A 7 4.17 2.68 28.38
CA SER A 7 2.82 2.98 27.87
C SER A 7 2.73 3.36 26.39
N TYR A 8 3.83 3.46 25.63
CA TYR A 8 3.71 3.73 24.18
C TYR A 8 3.26 2.46 23.45
N GLY A 9 1.95 2.35 23.23
CA GLY A 9 1.36 1.32 22.36
C GLY A 9 1.83 1.49 20.91
N LYS A 10 1.70 0.43 20.11
CA LYS A 10 1.99 0.48 18.67
C LYS A 10 1.25 1.64 18.01
N GLY A 11 1.96 2.44 17.22
CA GLY A 11 1.30 3.42 16.36
C GLY A 11 0.40 2.69 15.37
N THR A 12 -0.88 3.04 15.32
CA THR A 12 -1.78 2.50 14.31
C THR A 12 -1.52 3.18 12.97
N GLY A 13 -1.53 2.42 11.89
CA GLY A 13 -1.48 3.02 10.55
C GLY A 13 -2.71 3.91 10.30
N GLY A 14 -2.54 4.95 9.47
CA GLY A 14 -3.62 5.88 9.13
C GLY A 14 -4.84 5.14 8.57
N SER A 15 -6.04 5.40 9.10
CA SER A 15 -7.31 4.74 8.76
C SER A 15 -7.23 3.22 8.55
N SER A 16 -6.32 2.52 9.24
CA SER A 16 -6.05 1.08 9.05
C SER A 16 -5.62 0.67 7.63
N ILE A 17 -5.27 1.63 6.76
CA ILE A 17 -4.71 1.36 5.44
C ILE A 17 -3.18 1.34 5.49
N GLY A 18 -2.57 2.18 6.32
CA GLY A 18 -1.14 2.14 6.58
C GLY A 18 -0.75 0.97 7.48
N GLY A 19 0.50 0.55 7.39
CA GLY A 19 1.06 -0.39 8.34
C GLY A 19 1.09 0.17 9.75
N ASN A 20 0.65 -0.62 10.73
CA ASN A 20 0.91 -0.36 12.15
C ASN A 20 2.41 -0.42 12.42
N GLY A 21 2.91 0.48 13.27
CA GLY A 21 4.28 0.43 13.77
C GLY A 21 4.53 -0.73 14.72
N GLY A 22 5.79 -1.07 14.92
CA GLY A 22 6.22 -2.06 15.91
C GLY A 22 6.12 -1.53 17.34
N GLY A 23 5.84 -2.44 18.27
CA GLY A 23 5.86 -2.22 19.72
C GLY A 23 7.25 -2.39 20.34
N LYS A 24 7.31 -2.32 21.68
CA LYS A 24 8.56 -2.35 22.48
C LYS A 24 9.06 -3.75 22.82
N THR A 25 8.16 -4.74 22.84
CA THR A 25 8.39 -6.14 23.22
C THR A 25 8.99 -6.91 22.05
N GLU A 26 9.91 -7.85 22.31
CA GLU A 26 10.61 -8.60 21.26
C GLU A 26 9.65 -9.24 20.24
N GLY A 27 8.50 -9.75 20.69
CA GLY A 27 7.49 -10.35 19.83
C GLY A 27 6.70 -9.36 18.95
N ASP A 28 6.74 -8.06 19.24
CA ASP A 28 5.89 -7.06 18.60
C ASP A 28 6.67 -5.96 17.87
N LYS A 29 8.01 -6.05 17.79
CA LYS A 29 8.84 -4.98 17.19
C LYS A 29 8.69 -4.82 15.69
N ASN A 30 8.14 -5.82 15.00
CA ASN A 30 7.97 -5.73 13.56
C ASN A 30 6.80 -4.80 13.23
N GLY A 31 7.07 -3.83 12.35
CA GLY A 31 6.02 -3.06 11.70
C GLY A 31 5.25 -3.96 10.74
N THR A 32 3.99 -3.63 10.50
CA THR A 32 3.15 -4.35 9.54
C THR A 32 3.20 -3.67 8.18
N ASN A 33 2.98 -4.43 7.11
CA ASN A 33 2.91 -3.88 5.75
C ASN A 33 1.68 -2.99 5.58
N GLY A 34 1.77 -2.03 4.66
CA GLY A 34 0.60 -1.29 4.19
C GLY A 34 -0.39 -2.19 3.44
N ALA A 35 -1.65 -1.78 3.39
CA ALA A 35 -2.70 -2.51 2.69
C ALA A 35 -2.43 -2.56 1.17
N ILE A 36 -2.60 -3.74 0.58
CA ILE A 36 -2.45 -3.97 -0.86
C ILE A 36 -3.44 -3.10 -1.65
N ASN A 37 -3.02 -2.60 -2.82
CA ASN A 37 -3.83 -1.79 -3.74
C ASN A 37 -4.32 -0.45 -3.16
N THR A 38 -3.60 0.14 -2.20
CA THR A 38 -3.93 1.46 -1.61
C THR A 38 -2.83 2.51 -1.76
N GLY A 39 -1.62 2.11 -2.16
CA GLY A 39 -0.45 2.99 -2.19
C GLY A 39 0.00 3.48 -0.80
N SER A 40 -0.41 2.79 0.26
CA SER A 40 -0.14 3.18 1.65
C SER A 40 1.30 2.88 2.09
N GLY A 41 1.78 3.63 3.07
CA GLY A 41 3.07 3.37 3.71
C GLY A 41 3.03 2.14 4.64
N GLY A 42 4.16 1.47 4.79
CA GLY A 42 4.36 0.45 5.82
C GLY A 42 4.62 1.07 7.19
N GLY A 43 4.49 0.27 8.24
CA GLY A 43 4.74 0.70 9.61
C GLY A 43 6.24 0.69 9.95
N GLY A 44 6.70 1.69 10.71
CA GLY A 44 8.06 1.71 11.25
C GLY A 44 8.30 0.58 12.27
N SER A 45 9.54 0.12 12.41
CA SER A 45 9.89 -0.88 13.42
C SER A 45 9.99 -0.28 14.82
N GLY A 46 9.78 -1.14 15.82
CA GLY A 46 10.03 -0.83 17.22
C GLY A 46 11.53 -0.76 17.52
N HIS A 47 11.91 0.16 18.41
CA HIS A 47 13.29 0.32 18.87
C HIS A 47 13.58 -0.53 20.11
N GLY A 48 14.75 -1.17 20.15
CA GLY A 48 15.23 -1.98 21.27
C GLY A 48 16.63 -2.54 21.04
N THR A 49 17.06 -3.47 21.91
CA THR A 49 18.40 -4.13 21.82
C THR A 49 18.58 -4.93 20.53
N SER A 50 17.50 -5.53 20.04
CA SER A 50 17.36 -6.06 18.69
C SER A 50 16.32 -5.21 17.95
N PRO A 51 16.64 -4.61 16.78
CA PRO A 51 15.69 -3.82 16.02
C PRO A 51 14.67 -4.71 15.33
N GLY A 52 13.41 -4.30 15.32
CA GLY A 52 12.40 -4.94 14.48
C GLY A 52 12.59 -4.64 12.99
N ILE A 53 11.87 -5.38 12.15
CA ILE A 53 11.79 -5.16 10.71
C ILE A 53 10.65 -4.17 10.42
N ALA A 54 10.90 -3.16 9.59
CA ALA A 54 9.86 -2.25 9.14
C ALA A 54 8.94 -2.93 8.11
N GLY A 55 7.67 -2.53 8.10
CA GLY A 55 6.73 -2.97 7.09
C GLY A 55 7.03 -2.33 5.73
N SER A 56 6.78 -3.09 4.66
CA SER A 56 6.80 -2.55 3.30
C SER A 56 5.55 -1.70 3.02
N GLY A 57 5.68 -0.72 2.11
CA GLY A 57 4.51 -0.03 1.56
C GLY A 57 3.60 -0.97 0.78
N GLY A 58 2.30 -0.67 0.76
CA GLY A 58 1.33 -1.37 -0.07
C GLY A 58 1.47 -0.97 -1.55
N SER A 59 1.19 -1.90 -2.46
CA SER A 59 1.08 -1.58 -3.89
C SER A 59 0.00 -0.52 -4.13
N GLY A 60 0.16 0.28 -5.18
CA GLY A 60 -0.90 1.15 -5.71
C GLY A 60 -1.76 0.42 -6.74
N ILE A 61 -2.91 1.02 -7.05
CA ILE A 61 -3.79 0.63 -8.16
C ILE A 61 -4.06 1.85 -9.03
N VAL A 62 -4.07 1.66 -10.35
CA VAL A 62 -4.53 2.67 -11.31
C VAL A 62 -5.68 2.07 -12.10
N ILE A 63 -6.80 2.80 -12.19
CA ILE A 63 -7.96 2.40 -12.97
C ILE A 63 -8.20 3.49 -14.02
N ILE A 64 -8.23 3.10 -15.29
CA ILE A 64 -8.53 4.00 -16.40
C ILE A 64 -9.81 3.49 -17.08
N SER A 65 -10.81 4.35 -17.21
CA SER A 65 -11.97 4.11 -18.07
C SER A 65 -11.88 5.04 -19.27
N TYR A 66 -11.85 4.48 -20.48
CA TYR A 66 -11.76 5.25 -21.72
C TYR A 66 -12.65 4.63 -22.81
N PRO A 67 -13.16 5.41 -23.78
CA PRO A 67 -13.87 4.84 -24.93
C PRO A 67 -13.00 3.79 -25.63
N THR A 68 -13.56 2.65 -25.98
CA THR A 68 -12.80 1.49 -26.50
C THR A 68 -11.94 1.86 -27.71
N SER A 69 -12.40 2.81 -28.52
CA SER A 69 -11.71 3.30 -29.71
C SER A 69 -10.52 4.24 -29.45
N TYR A 70 -10.24 4.64 -28.20
CA TYR A 70 -9.30 5.73 -27.90
C TYR A 70 -7.88 5.26 -27.58
N GLY A 71 -7.66 3.97 -27.35
CA GLY A 71 -6.34 3.50 -26.99
C GLY A 71 -6.26 2.03 -26.65
N THR A 72 -5.06 1.60 -26.33
CA THR A 72 -4.75 0.23 -25.91
C THR A 72 -3.87 0.27 -24.66
N SER A 73 -3.80 -0.85 -23.94
CA SER A 73 -2.89 -1.00 -22.81
C SER A 73 -2.02 -2.24 -22.92
N THR A 74 -0.85 -2.19 -22.31
CA THR A 74 -0.03 -3.37 -22.02
C THR A 74 -0.11 -3.68 -20.53
N GLY A 75 -0.30 -4.95 -20.19
CA GLY A 75 -0.61 -5.36 -18.82
C GLY A 75 -1.99 -4.89 -18.36
N GLY A 76 -2.23 -5.03 -17.06
CA GLY A 76 -3.52 -4.76 -16.42
C GLY A 76 -4.63 -5.74 -16.81
N SER A 77 -5.73 -5.75 -16.06
CA SER A 77 -6.94 -6.47 -16.42
C SER A 77 -7.87 -5.52 -17.18
N GLN A 78 -8.25 -5.89 -18.41
CA GLN A 78 -9.18 -5.12 -19.23
C GLN A 78 -10.59 -5.69 -19.12
N THR A 79 -11.57 -4.83 -18.88
CA THR A 79 -13.00 -5.18 -18.84
C THR A 79 -13.77 -4.26 -19.76
N ALA A 80 -14.58 -4.84 -20.65
CA ALA A 80 -15.51 -4.06 -21.48
C ALA A 80 -16.72 -3.63 -20.63
N SER A 81 -17.06 -2.34 -20.68
CA SER A 81 -18.20 -1.75 -19.99
C SER A 81 -18.92 -0.79 -20.93
N GLY A 82 -19.88 -1.32 -21.69
CA GLY A 82 -20.59 -0.57 -22.73
C GLY A 82 -19.62 -0.15 -23.85
N SER A 83 -19.58 1.15 -24.17
CA SER A 83 -18.64 1.71 -25.15
C SER A 83 -17.22 1.89 -24.61
N ASN A 84 -16.99 1.67 -23.31
CA ASN A 84 -15.72 1.91 -22.67
C ASN A 84 -14.94 0.62 -22.41
N THR A 85 -13.62 0.74 -22.45
CA THR A 85 -12.69 -0.20 -21.85
C THR A 85 -12.28 0.33 -20.49
N ILE A 86 -12.37 -0.50 -19.47
CA ILE A 86 -11.80 -0.25 -18.14
C ILE A 86 -10.54 -1.09 -18.00
N VAL A 87 -9.41 -0.46 -17.71
CA VAL A 87 -8.14 -1.15 -17.43
C VAL A 87 -7.75 -0.92 -15.99
N THR A 88 -7.49 -2.01 -15.28
CA THR A 88 -7.01 -2.00 -13.90
C THR A 88 -5.55 -2.46 -13.83
N PHE A 89 -4.66 -1.60 -13.36
CA PHE A 89 -3.25 -1.88 -13.16
C PHE A 89 -2.96 -2.10 -11.67
N THR A 90 -2.57 -3.32 -11.31
CA THR A 90 -1.99 -3.68 -9.98
C THR A 90 -0.48 -3.95 -10.08
N SER A 91 0.10 -3.74 -11.25
CA SER A 91 1.51 -3.85 -11.59
C SER A 91 1.80 -2.90 -12.75
N SER A 92 3.08 -2.64 -13.02
CA SER A 92 3.48 -1.74 -14.11
C SER A 92 2.91 -2.19 -15.46
N GLY A 93 2.46 -1.21 -16.23
CA GLY A 93 1.92 -1.37 -17.57
C GLY A 93 1.88 -0.01 -18.26
N THR A 94 1.48 0.01 -19.52
CA THR A 94 1.32 1.26 -20.28
C THR A 94 -0.10 1.40 -20.78
N TRP A 95 -0.58 2.63 -20.87
CA TRP A 95 -1.75 3.00 -21.65
C TRP A 95 -1.29 3.94 -22.76
N ALA A 96 -1.63 3.59 -23.99
CA ALA A 96 -1.23 4.32 -25.18
C ALA A 96 -2.49 4.75 -25.96
N PRO A 97 -2.65 6.05 -26.24
CA PRO A 97 -3.75 6.53 -27.05
C PRO A 97 -3.56 6.25 -28.55
N SER A 98 -4.66 6.28 -29.31
CA SER A 98 -4.69 5.89 -30.74
C SER A 98 -4.87 7.05 -31.75
N TRP A 99 -4.59 8.30 -31.36
CA TRP A 99 -4.71 9.48 -32.21
C TRP A 99 -3.44 9.81 -33.01
#